data_AF-A0A1H1ZIS3-F1
#
_entry.id   AF-A0A1H1ZIS3-F1
#
_cell.length_a   1.000
_cell.length_b   1.000
_cell.length_c   1.000
_cell.angle_alpha   90.00
_cell.angle_beta   90.00
_cell.angle_gamma   90.00
#
_symmetry.space_group_name_H-M   'P 1'
#
loop_
_entity.id
_entity.type
_entity.pdbx_description
1 polymer ?
#
loop_
_entity_poly.entity_id
_entity_poly.type
_entity_poly.pdbx_seq_one_letter_code
_entity_poly.pdbx_strand_id
1 'polypeptide(L)'
;MTYKTRLIWLLIFVLLSTATVCLLSLFTIHPSRISGNGNLGLLFIPPFFIFLAGALIFCFLVMQKARINRFIPLTALFVFLIAGFQEYNLIRKRIHALGGWTDDPGSRVYRFGWLNQYTNDMWFNGYIWLMVFSVFVIVFYYSPAIKNL
;
A
#
# COMPACT_ATOMS: atom_id res chain seq x y z
N MET A 1 14.62 6.03 23.41
CA MET A 1 14.70 4.89 22.47
C MET A 1 15.94 4.99 21.59
N THR A 2 16.80 3.96 21.59
CA THR A 2 18.04 3.92 20.79
C THR A 2 17.74 3.78 19.29
N TYR A 3 18.65 4.20 18.41
CA TYR A 3 18.49 4.04 16.94
C TYR A 3 18.17 2.59 16.55
N LYS A 4 18.90 1.61 17.13
CA LYS A 4 18.67 0.18 16.90
C LYS A 4 17.23 -0.22 17.23
N THR A 5 16.71 0.24 18.36
CA THR A 5 15.32 -0.02 18.76
C THR A 5 14.32 0.61 17.78
N ARG A 6 14.56 1.83 17.28
CA ARG A 6 13.70 2.47 16.26
C ARG A 6 13.67 1.66 14.96
N LEU A 7 14.84 1.17 14.55
CA LEU A 7 14.99 0.35 13.34
C LEU A 7 14.27 -0.99 13.48
N ILE A 8 14.37 -1.66 14.62
CA ILE A 8 13.65 -2.92 14.87
C ILE A 8 12.13 -2.69 14.75
N TRP A 9 11.61 -1.64 15.39
CA TRP A 9 10.18 -1.32 15.28
C TRP A 9 9.76 -0.98 13.84
N LEU A 10 10.58 -0.22 13.11
CA LEU A 10 10.36 0.04 11.69
C LEU A 10 10.21 -1.28 10.92
N LEU A 11 11.14 -2.22 11.10
CA LEU A 11 11.10 -3.52 10.42
C LEU A 11 9.85 -4.32 10.80
N ILE A 12 9.48 -4.35 12.08
CA ILE A 12 8.26 -5.02 12.55
C ILE A 12 7.02 -4.44 11.86
N PHE A 13 6.85 -3.12 11.86
CA PHE A 13 5.67 -2.49 11.26
C PHE A 13 5.66 -2.60 9.73
N VAL A 14 6.82 -2.57 9.07
CA VAL A 14 6.94 -2.87 7.63
C VAL A 14 6.47 -4.30 7.34
N LEU A 15 6.93 -5.29 8.11
CA LEU A 15 6.53 -6.67 7.94
C LEU A 15 5.03 -6.87 8.22
N LEU A 16 4.49 -6.27 9.27
CA LEU A 16 3.06 -6.36 9.62
C LEU A 16 2.17 -5.69 8.56
N SER A 17 2.54 -4.52 8.05
CA SER A 17 1.79 -3.85 6.98
C SER A 17 1.89 -4.60 5.64
N THR A 18 3.03 -5.23 5.35
CA THR A 18 3.17 -6.11 4.18
C THR A 18 2.31 -7.37 4.35
N ALA A 19 2.26 -7.96 5.55
CA ALA A 19 1.43 -9.13 5.83
C ALA A 19 -0.06 -8.84 5.64
N THR A 20 -0.55 -7.66 6.06
CA THR A 20 -1.96 -7.28 5.85
C THR A 20 -2.27 -7.04 4.37
N VAL A 21 -1.34 -6.50 3.58
CA VAL A 21 -1.47 -6.43 2.11
C VAL A 21 -1.60 -7.82 1.49
N CYS A 22 -0.77 -8.78 1.91
CA CYS A 22 -0.86 -10.16 1.44
C CYS A 22 -2.20 -10.81 1.84
N LEU A 23 -2.68 -10.56 3.05
CA LEU A 23 -3.99 -11.05 3.51
C LEU A 23 -5.13 -10.41 2.69
N LEU A 24 -5.11 -9.10 2.45
CA LEU A 24 -6.10 -8.42 1.60
C LEU A 24 -6.13 -9.02 0.19
N SER A 25 -4.96 -9.34 -0.37
CA SER A 25 -4.86 -10.01 -1.67
C SER A 25 -5.44 -11.43 -1.63
N LEU A 26 -5.15 -12.20 -0.57
CA LEU A 26 -5.69 -13.56 -0.37
C LEU A 26 -7.22 -13.57 -0.23
N PHE A 27 -7.79 -12.57 0.45
CA PHE A 27 -9.23 -12.41 0.63
C PHE A 27 -9.90 -11.63 -0.52
N THR A 28 -9.17 -11.29 -1.58
CA THR A 28 -9.78 -10.76 -2.80
C THR A 28 -10.32 -11.91 -3.64
N ILE A 29 -11.62 -11.89 -3.92
CA ILE A 29 -12.28 -12.93 -4.71
C ILE A 29 -11.86 -12.78 -6.17
N HIS A 30 -11.39 -13.89 -6.75
CA HIS A 30 -11.05 -13.93 -8.17
C HIS A 30 -12.30 -13.66 -9.03
N PRO A 31 -12.21 -12.87 -10.13
CA PRO A 31 -13.35 -12.51 -10.93
C PRO A 31 -14.22 -13.68 -11.36
N SER A 32 -13.62 -14.85 -11.64
CA SER A 32 -14.31 -16.07 -12.10
C SER A 32 -15.13 -16.80 -11.03
N ARG A 33 -15.10 -16.37 -9.77
CA ARG A 33 -15.81 -17.03 -8.66
C ARG A 33 -16.94 -16.14 -8.14
N ILE A 34 -18.03 -16.77 -7.70
CA ILE A 34 -19.10 -16.09 -6.98
C ILE A 34 -18.76 -16.15 -5.48
N SER A 35 -18.81 -15.01 -4.79
CA SER A 35 -18.62 -14.98 -3.34
C SER A 35 -19.90 -15.35 -2.61
N GLY A 36 -19.82 -16.29 -1.67
CA GLY A 36 -20.92 -16.63 -0.76
C GLY A 36 -20.90 -15.88 0.58
N ASN A 37 -19.75 -15.32 0.99
CA ASN A 37 -19.51 -14.80 2.34
C ASN A 37 -19.24 -13.29 2.41
N GLY A 38 -19.55 -12.54 1.34
CA GLY A 38 -19.29 -11.10 1.28
C GLY A 38 -17.79 -10.74 1.22
N ASN A 39 -17.44 -9.53 1.68
CA ASN A 39 -16.08 -9.01 1.61
C ASN A 39 -15.29 -9.21 2.93
N LEU A 40 -14.71 -10.39 3.11
CA LEU A 40 -13.84 -10.69 4.26
C LEU A 40 -12.56 -9.85 4.29
N GLY A 41 -12.13 -9.29 3.14
CA GLY A 41 -10.98 -8.38 3.07
C GLY A 41 -11.15 -7.14 3.96
N LEU A 42 -12.38 -6.68 4.20
CA LEU A 42 -12.63 -5.51 5.05
C LEU A 42 -12.07 -5.64 6.46
N LEU A 43 -11.97 -6.87 7.01
CA LEU A 43 -11.40 -7.13 8.33
C LEU A 43 -9.92 -6.69 8.43
N PHE A 44 -9.20 -6.72 7.31
CA PHE A 44 -7.77 -6.43 7.26
C PHE A 44 -7.45 -4.99 6.91
N ILE A 45 -8.45 -4.17 6.56
CA ILE A 45 -8.24 -2.75 6.24
C ILE A 45 -7.84 -1.92 7.47
N PRO A 46 -8.55 -1.99 8.62
CA PRO A 46 -8.10 -1.28 9.83
C PRO A 46 -6.68 -1.64 10.28
N PRO A 47 -6.29 -2.94 10.42
CA PRO A 47 -4.93 -3.27 10.82
C PRO A 47 -3.90 -2.88 9.75
N PHE A 48 -4.25 -2.88 8.46
CA PHE A 48 -3.38 -2.33 7.42
C PHE A 48 -3.01 -0.87 7.69
N PHE A 49 -3.99 0.00 7.95
CA PHE A 49 -3.72 1.41 8.25
C PHE A 49 -2.94 1.60 9.54
N ILE A 50 -3.25 0.84 10.60
CA ILE A 50 -2.53 0.90 11.88
C ILE A 50 -1.05 0.54 11.66
N PHE A 51 -0.77 -0.56 10.97
CA PHE A 51 0.60 -1.01 10.76
C PHE A 51 1.36 -0.11 9.79
N LEU A 52 0.69 0.38 8.74
CA LEU A 52 1.27 1.36 7.82
C LEU A 52 1.63 2.64 8.57
N ALA A 53 0.73 3.21 9.36
CA ALA A 53 0.99 4.40 10.15
C ALA A 53 2.18 4.19 11.11
N GLY A 54 2.23 3.07 11.82
CA GLY A 54 3.38 2.70 12.65
C GLY A 54 4.68 2.66 11.84
N ALA A 55 4.65 2.03 10.66
CA ALA A 55 5.82 1.90 9.81
C ALA A 55 6.33 3.28 9.32
N LEU A 56 5.41 4.17 8.94
CA LEU A 56 5.73 5.55 8.55
C LEU A 56 6.31 6.36 9.72
N ILE A 57 5.72 6.26 10.92
CA ILE A 57 6.23 6.93 12.14
C ILE A 57 7.66 6.50 12.44
N PHE A 58 7.92 5.19 12.48
CA PHE A 58 9.27 4.70 12.78
C PHE A 58 10.26 4.99 11.64
N CYS A 59 9.80 5.05 10.39
CA CYS A 59 10.60 5.50 9.26
C CYS A 59 11.09 6.94 9.49
N PHE A 60 10.17 7.84 9.83
CA PHE A 60 10.51 9.22 10.17
C PHE A 60 11.52 9.31 11.33
N LEU A 61 11.27 8.58 12.42
CA LEU A 61 12.16 8.59 13.59
C LEU A 61 13.56 8.02 13.32
N VAL A 62 13.68 7.09 12.36
CA VAL A 62 14.97 6.57 11.88
C VAL A 62 15.65 7.61 10.99
N MET A 63 14.92 8.22 10.06
CA MET A 63 15.42 9.24 9.13
C MET A 63 15.99 10.45 9.88
N GLN A 64 15.38 10.92 10.97
CA GLN A 64 15.91 12.01 11.79
C GLN A 64 17.34 11.80 12.32
N LYS A 65 17.76 10.54 12.53
CA LYS A 65 19.06 10.22 13.13
C LYS A 65 20.07 9.67 12.13
N ALA A 66 19.62 9.35 10.92
CA ALA A 66 20.46 8.78 9.90
C ALA A 66 21.16 9.89 9.11
N ARG A 67 22.44 9.69 8.77
CA ARG A 67 23.07 10.47 7.69
C ARG A 67 22.52 9.94 6.36
N ILE A 68 21.42 10.54 5.90
CA ILE A 68 20.68 10.05 4.73
C ILE A 68 21.42 10.46 3.45
N ASN A 69 21.75 9.46 2.62
CA ASN A 69 22.35 9.67 1.30
C ASN A 69 21.42 10.49 0.39
N ARG A 70 21.97 11.48 -0.33
CA ARG A 70 21.27 12.29 -1.33
C ARG A 70 20.58 11.50 -2.45
N PHE A 71 20.97 10.25 -2.68
CA PHE A 71 20.34 9.39 -3.67
C PHE A 71 19.04 8.73 -3.18
N ILE A 72 18.74 8.75 -1.88
CA ILE A 72 17.51 8.15 -1.33
C ILE A 72 16.21 8.71 -1.93
N PRO A 73 16.01 10.04 -2.06
CA PRO A 73 14.81 10.56 -2.74
C PRO A 73 14.74 10.16 -4.22
N LEU A 74 15.89 10.03 -4.91
CA LEU A 74 15.92 9.60 -6.31
C LEU A 74 15.50 8.11 -6.43
N THR A 75 16.01 7.26 -5.54
CA THR A 75 15.59 5.86 -5.47
C THR A 75 14.10 5.74 -5.14
N ALA A 76 13.61 6.52 -4.18
CA ALA A 76 12.18 6.54 -3.83
C ALA A 76 11.32 7.00 -5.01
N LEU A 77 11.73 8.01 -5.77
CA LEU A 77 11.03 8.46 -6.96
C LEU A 77 10.99 7.36 -8.04
N PHE A 78 12.11 6.66 -8.25
CA PHE A 78 12.16 5.56 -9.20
C PHE A 78 11.24 4.40 -8.80
N VAL A 79 11.23 4.03 -7.50
CA VAL A 79 10.32 3.01 -6.96
C VAL A 79 8.86 3.44 -7.12
N PHE A 80 8.54 4.70 -6.84
CA PHE A 80 7.19 5.25 -7.05
C PHE A 80 6.72 5.10 -8.49
N LEU A 81 7.56 5.45 -9.48
CA LEU A 81 7.21 5.37 -10.90
C LEU A 81 7.00 3.93 -11.35
N ILE A 82 7.88 3.00 -10.95
CA ILE A 82 7.72 1.58 -11.27
C ILE A 82 6.44 1.04 -10.63
N ALA A 83 6.20 1.33 -9.36
CA ALA A 83 5.01 0.87 -8.65
C ALA A 83 3.74 1.43 -9.31
N GLY A 84 3.70 2.71 -9.66
CA GLY A 84 2.57 3.32 -10.36
C GLY A 84 2.29 2.69 -11.73
N PHE A 85 3.34 2.38 -12.50
CA PHE A 85 3.18 1.67 -13.77
C PHE A 85 2.62 0.26 -13.58
N GLN A 86 3.10 -0.48 -12.59
CA GLN A 86 2.62 -1.82 -12.29
C GLN A 86 1.18 -1.82 -11.75
N GLU A 87 0.84 -0.81 -10.94
CA GLU A 87 -0.52 -0.61 -10.44
C GLU A 87 -1.50 -0.33 -11.58
N TYR A 88 -1.13 0.55 -12.50
CA TYR A 88 -1.92 0.81 -13.70
C TYR A 88 -2.19 -0.47 -14.50
N ASN A 89 -1.17 -1.31 -14.70
CA ASN A 89 -1.31 -2.58 -15.39
C ASN A 89 -2.18 -3.58 -14.62
N LEU A 90 -2.06 -3.63 -13.29
CA LEU A 90 -2.89 -4.47 -12.42
C LEU A 90 -4.36 -4.07 -12.54
N ILE A 91 -4.67 -2.79 -12.33
CA ILE A 91 -6.03 -2.25 -12.41
C ILE A 91 -6.64 -2.53 -13.78
N ARG A 92 -5.92 -2.25 -14.87
CA ARG A 92 -6.40 -2.51 -16.24
C ARG A 92 -6.75 -3.97 -16.48
N LYS A 93 -5.86 -4.90 -16.11
CA LYS A 93 -6.10 -6.34 -16.26
C LYS A 93 -7.31 -6.77 -15.45
N ARG A 94 -7.47 -6.18 -14.27
CA ARG A 94 -8.56 -6.53 -13.36
C ARG A 94 -9.92 -6.01 -13.84
N ILE A 95 -10.02 -4.77 -14.30
CA ILE A 95 -11.25 -4.22 -14.91
C ILE A 95 -11.65 -5.07 -16.13
N HIS A 96 -10.68 -5.39 -16.99
CA HIS A 96 -10.93 -6.24 -18.15
C HIS A 96 -11.45 -7.63 -17.73
N ALA A 97 -10.86 -8.25 -16.70
CA ALA A 97 -11.32 -9.55 -16.18
C ALA A 97 -12.71 -9.49 -15.51
N LEU A 98 -13.13 -8.32 -15.03
CA LEU A 98 -14.46 -8.09 -14.46
C LEU A 98 -15.52 -7.79 -15.52
N GLY A 99 -15.13 -7.51 -16.77
CA GLY A 99 -16.03 -7.15 -17.86
C GLY A 99 -16.44 -5.67 -17.86
N GLY A 100 -15.72 -4.80 -17.14
CA GLY A 100 -16.04 -3.38 -17.00
C GLY A 100 -15.99 -2.88 -15.55
N TRP A 101 -16.24 -1.60 -15.36
CA TRP A 101 -16.34 -0.95 -14.04
C TRP A 101 -17.73 -1.14 -13.41
N THR A 102 -17.96 -0.53 -12.24
CA THR A 102 -19.18 -0.71 -11.45
C THR A 102 -20.44 -0.10 -12.07
N ASP A 103 -20.28 0.75 -13.07
CA ASP A 103 -21.31 1.41 -13.87
C ASP A 103 -21.66 0.65 -15.17
N ASP A 104 -20.85 -0.33 -15.56
CA ASP A 104 -21.09 -1.15 -16.74
C ASP A 104 -22.09 -2.29 -16.44
N PRO A 105 -23.28 -2.35 -17.10
CA PRO A 105 -24.27 -3.41 -16.86
C PRO A 105 -23.77 -4.83 -17.15
N GLY A 106 -22.74 -4.96 -17.99
CA GLY A 106 -22.08 -6.23 -18.30
C GLY A 106 -21.00 -6.64 -17.31
N SER A 107 -20.66 -5.78 -16.35
CA SER A 107 -19.61 -6.06 -15.36
C SER A 107 -20.10 -6.94 -14.23
N ARG A 108 -19.22 -7.81 -13.73
CA ARG A 108 -19.46 -8.61 -12.53
C ARG A 108 -19.61 -7.78 -11.26
N VAL A 109 -19.13 -6.54 -11.27
CA VAL A 109 -19.23 -5.60 -10.15
C VAL A 109 -20.27 -4.51 -10.43
N TYR A 110 -21.18 -4.72 -11.37
CA TYR A 110 -22.24 -3.75 -11.66
C TYR A 110 -23.05 -3.43 -10.39
N ARG A 111 -23.22 -2.13 -10.11
CA ARG A 111 -23.87 -1.57 -8.91
C ARG A 111 -23.19 -1.85 -7.58
N PHE A 112 -22.01 -2.48 -7.57
CA PHE A 112 -21.21 -2.60 -6.36
C PHE A 112 -20.50 -1.27 -6.09
N GLY A 113 -20.12 -1.03 -4.82
CA GLY A 113 -19.21 0.06 -4.50
C GLY A 113 -17.82 -0.18 -5.08
N TRP A 114 -17.03 0.88 -5.22
CA TRP A 114 -15.65 0.79 -5.73
C TRP A 114 -14.76 -0.13 -4.91
N LEU A 115 -14.94 -0.13 -3.58
CA LEU A 115 -14.32 -1.08 -2.68
C LEU A 115 -15.29 -2.23 -2.42
N ASN A 116 -14.99 -3.39 -3.00
CA ASN A 116 -15.78 -4.60 -2.83
C ASN A 116 -14.88 -5.84 -2.85
N GLN A 117 -15.48 -7.01 -2.63
CA GLN A 117 -14.76 -8.29 -2.53
C GLN A 117 -13.90 -8.64 -3.75
N TYR A 118 -14.20 -8.09 -4.93
CA TYR A 118 -13.48 -8.33 -6.17
C TYR A 118 -12.38 -7.32 -6.47
N THR A 119 -12.38 -6.18 -5.77
CA THR A 119 -11.51 -5.03 -6.05
C THR A 119 -10.59 -4.66 -4.89
N ASN A 120 -10.62 -5.39 -3.76
CA ASN A 120 -9.72 -5.11 -2.63
C ASN A 120 -8.25 -4.99 -3.06
N ASP A 121 -7.77 -5.88 -3.94
CA ASP A 121 -6.41 -5.87 -4.48
C ASP A 121 -6.11 -4.70 -5.44
N MET A 122 -7.13 -3.99 -5.95
CA MET A 122 -6.94 -2.72 -6.68
C MET A 122 -6.67 -1.54 -5.73
N TRP A 123 -7.05 -1.65 -4.45
CA TRP A 123 -6.91 -0.56 -3.48
C TRP A 123 -5.81 -0.84 -2.46
N PHE A 124 -5.61 -2.11 -2.13
CA PHE A 124 -4.70 -2.58 -1.10
C PHE A 124 -3.80 -3.67 -1.67
N ASN A 125 -2.69 -3.23 -2.25
CA ASN A 125 -1.66 -4.10 -2.80
C ASN A 125 -0.25 -3.55 -2.53
N GLY A 126 0.76 -4.33 -2.93
CA GLY A 126 2.16 -3.98 -2.72
C GLY A 126 2.59 -2.72 -3.48
N TYR A 127 2.02 -2.45 -4.66
CA TYR A 127 2.35 -1.27 -5.44
C TYR A 127 1.84 0.00 -4.77
N ILE A 128 0.59 0.03 -4.31
CA ILE A 128 0.06 1.15 -3.51
C ILE A 128 0.87 1.37 -2.24
N TRP A 129 1.23 0.29 -1.53
CA TRP A 129 2.08 0.37 -0.33
C TRP A 129 3.45 1.00 -0.66
N LEU A 130 4.11 0.57 -1.74
CA LEU A 130 5.38 1.12 -2.19
C LEU A 130 5.26 2.59 -2.60
N MET A 131 4.17 2.97 -3.27
CA MET A 131 3.91 4.35 -3.65
C MET A 131 3.77 5.25 -2.42
N VAL A 132 2.97 4.84 -1.43
CA VAL A 132 2.79 5.59 -0.17
C VAL A 132 4.12 5.76 0.56
N PHE A 133 4.89 4.67 0.71
CA PHE A 133 6.20 4.73 1.34
C PHE A 133 7.17 5.65 0.60
N SER A 134 7.17 5.59 -0.74
CA SER A 134 8.05 6.41 -1.57
C SER A 134 7.72 7.89 -1.44
N VAL A 135 6.44 8.25 -1.51
CA VAL A 135 5.98 9.63 -1.29
C VAL A 135 6.37 10.11 0.10
N PHE A 136 6.16 9.29 1.13
CA PHE A 136 6.53 9.63 2.50
C PHE A 136 8.03 9.92 2.62
N VAL A 137 8.89 9.02 2.10
CA VAL A 137 10.35 9.21 2.13
C VAL A 137 10.77 10.50 1.41
N ILE A 138 10.19 10.79 0.24
CA ILE A 138 10.50 12.01 -0.52
C ILE A 138 10.10 13.25 0.29
N VAL A 139 8.85 13.32 0.75
CA VAL A 139 8.33 14.48 1.50
C VAL A 139 9.14 14.73 2.76
N PHE A 140 9.41 13.68 3.54
CA PHE A 140 10.13 13.83 4.81
C PHE A 140 11.62 14.10 4.62
N TYR A 141 12.26 13.57 3.58
CA TYR A 141 13.64 13.91 3.25
C TYR A 141 13.85 15.42 3.08
N TYR A 142 12.89 16.11 2.45
CA TYR A 142 12.94 17.56 2.27
C TYR A 142 12.36 18.36 3.45
N SER A 143 11.73 17.71 4.42
CA SER A 143 11.11 18.37 5.56
C SER A 143 12.16 19.07 6.45
N PRO A 144 11.94 20.34 6.83
CA PRO A 144 12.80 21.07 7.76
C PRO A 144 12.97 20.35 9.11
N ALA A 145 11.99 19.53 9.50
CA ALA A 145 12.01 18.74 10.73
C ALA A 145 13.15 17.70 10.79
N ILE A 146 13.77 17.37 9.66
CA ILE A 146 14.97 16.49 9.59
C ILE A 146 16.26 17.31 9.54
N LYS A 147 16.23 18.54 9.03
CA LYS A 147 17.42 19.37 8.79
C LYS A 147 17.88 20.20 10.01
N ASN A 148 17.02 20.36 11.02
CA ASN A 148 17.26 21.21 12.19
C ASN A 148 17.57 20.41 13.49
N LEU A 149 17.96 19.13 13.39
CA LEU A 149 18.34 18.25 14.50
C LEU A 149 19.73 17.64 14.27
#